data_AF-A0AA94HP41-F1
#
_entry.id   AF-A0AA94HP41-F1
#
_cell.length_a   1.000
_cell.length_b   1.000
_cell.length_c   1.000
_cell.angle_alpha   90.00
_cell.angle_beta   90.00
_cell.angle_gamma   90.00
#
_symmetry.space_group_name_H-M   'P 1'
#
loop_
_entity.id
_entity.type
_entity.pdbx_description
1 polymer ?
#
loop_
_entity_poly.entity_id
_entity_poly.type
_entity_poly.pdbx_seq_one_letter_code
_entity_poly.pdbx_strand_id
1 'polypeptide(L)'
;MAECEDCRRDMLEAATCTVDAFIIRGERFDRLRQAGARAGRDGRCGDCGVQRQGFHHYGCDMEACPRCGRQLLSCGCGDDPDDDEVVDIMAVAGGVVVHPAALRGLHVAAGRFPFKDADGLTRHRP
;
A
#
# COMPACT_ATOMS: atom_id res chain seq x y z
N MET A 1 -21.07 -6.91 -4.94
CA MET A 1 -19.69 -6.73 -5.42
C MET A 1 -19.01 -5.74 -4.48
N ALA A 2 -17.70 -5.83 -4.26
CA ALA A 2 -17.00 -5.04 -3.26
C ALA A 2 -16.38 -3.78 -3.89
N GLU A 3 -16.69 -2.60 -3.34
CA GLU A 3 -16.05 -1.34 -3.72
C GLU A 3 -14.75 -1.16 -2.92
N CYS A 4 -13.69 -0.68 -3.58
CA CYS A 4 -12.45 -0.34 -2.92
C CYS A 4 -12.53 1.06 -2.29
N GLU A 5 -12.26 1.18 -0.98
CA GLU A 5 -12.32 2.44 -0.23
C GLU A 5 -11.29 3.51 -0.68
N ASP A 6 -10.23 3.10 -1.37
CA ASP A 6 -9.18 4.01 -1.82
C ASP A 6 -9.41 4.53 -3.24
N CYS A 7 -9.91 3.68 -4.15
CA CYS A 7 -10.11 4.05 -5.55
C CYS A 7 -11.58 4.27 -5.94
N ARG A 8 -12.52 3.97 -5.03
CA ARG A 8 -13.98 4.13 -5.19
C ARG A 8 -14.55 3.51 -6.47
N ARG A 9 -13.99 2.37 -6.83
CA ARG A 9 -14.40 1.56 -7.99
C ARG A 9 -14.63 0.13 -7.54
N ASP A 10 -15.47 -0.56 -8.30
CA ASP A 10 -15.69 -1.99 -8.13
C ASP A 10 -14.38 -2.75 -8.39
N MET A 11 -13.98 -3.61 -7.45
CA MET A 11 -12.72 -4.35 -7.52
C MET A 11 -12.65 -5.32 -8.71
N LEU A 12 -13.78 -5.85 -9.18
CA LEU A 12 -13.82 -6.79 -10.31
C LEU A 12 -13.79 -6.07 -11.67
N GLU A 13 -14.24 -4.81 -11.71
CA GLU A 13 -14.25 -4.03 -12.94
C GLU A 13 -12.98 -3.18 -13.11
N ALA A 14 -12.45 -2.63 -12.01
CA ALA A 14 -11.29 -1.75 -12.04
C ALA A 14 -10.06 -2.45 -12.67
N ALA A 15 -9.41 -1.76 -13.60
CA ALA A 15 -8.17 -2.25 -14.21
C ALA A 15 -6.95 -2.09 -13.30
N THR A 16 -6.98 -1.11 -12.38
CA THR A 16 -5.89 -0.74 -11.46
C THR A 16 -6.44 0.07 -10.29
N CYS A 17 -5.84 -0.05 -9.11
CA CYS A 17 -6.06 0.88 -8.00
C CYS A 17 -5.38 2.25 -8.26
N THR A 18 -5.78 3.28 -7.49
CA THR A 18 -5.21 4.64 -7.51
C THR A 18 -4.06 4.83 -6.53
N VAL A 19 -3.95 3.98 -5.52
CA VAL A 19 -2.82 3.98 -4.58
C VAL A 19 -1.56 3.57 -5.35
N ASP A 20 -0.58 4.45 -5.39
CA ASP A 20 0.60 4.35 -6.26
C ASP A 20 1.92 4.18 -5.48
N ALA A 21 1.92 4.46 -4.18
CA ALA A 21 3.11 4.33 -3.34
C ALA A 21 2.77 3.89 -1.91
N PHE A 22 3.80 3.38 -1.23
CA PHE A 22 3.83 3.20 0.21
C PHE A 22 4.87 4.08 0.86
N ILE A 23 4.61 4.51 2.08
CA ILE A 23 5.65 5.02 2.97
C ILE A 23 5.86 3.95 4.03
N ILE A 24 7.08 3.42 4.12
CA ILE A 24 7.44 2.34 5.02
C ILE A 24 8.58 2.86 5.90
N ARG A 25 8.32 3.00 7.21
CA ARG A 25 9.33 3.51 8.18
C ARG A 25 9.92 4.87 7.79
N GLY A 26 9.07 5.75 7.25
CA GLY A 26 9.43 7.09 6.81
C GLY A 26 10.20 7.16 5.48
N GLU A 27 10.18 6.10 4.68
CA GLU A 27 10.78 6.10 3.33
C GLU A 27 9.71 5.77 2.29
N ARG A 28 9.68 6.52 1.18
CA ARG A 28 8.71 6.33 0.10
C ARG A 28 9.20 5.26 -0.88
N PHE A 29 8.32 4.33 -1.19
CA PHE A 29 8.51 3.29 -2.21
C PHE A 29 7.35 3.33 -3.20
N ASP A 30 7.66 3.36 -4.50
CA ASP A 30 6.62 3.17 -5.52
C ASP A 30 6.11 1.74 -5.49
N ARG A 31 4.79 1.56 -5.66
CA ARG A 31 4.17 0.24 -5.62
C ARG A 31 4.59 -0.59 -6.81
N LEU A 32 4.70 -1.90 -6.59
CA LEU A 32 4.91 -2.86 -7.65
C LEU A 32 3.58 -3.13 -8.37
N ARG A 33 3.64 -3.19 -9.70
CA ARG A 33 2.50 -3.58 -10.52
C ARG A 33 2.28 -5.09 -10.46
N GLN A 34 1.03 -5.52 -10.65
CA GLN A 34 0.68 -6.93 -10.71
C GLN A 34 1.48 -7.64 -11.81
N ALA A 35 2.36 -8.55 -11.38
CA ALA A 35 3.10 -9.40 -12.30
C ALA A 35 2.15 -10.44 -12.92
N GLY A 36 2.13 -10.50 -14.26
CA GLY A 36 1.26 -11.42 -15.01
C GLY A 36 1.47 -12.91 -14.70
N ALA A 37 2.62 -13.29 -14.11
CA ALA A 37 2.94 -14.66 -13.70
C ALA A 37 2.11 -15.15 -12.50
N ARG A 38 1.59 -14.23 -11.67
CA ARG A 38 0.70 -14.53 -10.53
C ARG A 38 -0.77 -14.19 -10.85
N ALA A 39 -1.08 -13.95 -12.12
CA ALA A 39 -2.44 -13.71 -12.58
C ALA A 39 -3.20 -15.02 -12.73
N GLY A 40 -4.50 -15.00 -12.44
CA GLY A 40 -5.45 -16.04 -12.81
C GLY A 40 -5.55 -16.23 -14.34
N ARG A 41 -6.38 -17.18 -14.77
CA ARG A 41 -6.53 -17.57 -16.18
C ARG A 41 -6.97 -16.45 -17.11
N ASP A 42 -7.67 -15.44 -16.58
CA ASP A 42 -8.14 -14.24 -17.27
C ASP A 42 -7.12 -13.08 -17.24
N GLY A 43 -5.95 -13.29 -16.64
CA GLY A 43 -4.94 -12.25 -16.46
C GLY A 43 -5.22 -11.32 -15.28
N ARG A 44 -6.28 -11.53 -14.50
CA ARG A 44 -6.55 -10.72 -13.31
C ARG A 44 -5.92 -11.32 -12.06
N CYS A 45 -5.72 -10.51 -11.02
CA CYS A 45 -5.33 -11.03 -9.72
C CYS A 45 -6.47 -11.88 -9.15
N GLY A 46 -6.15 -13.09 -8.68
CA GLY A 46 -7.16 -14.00 -8.12
C GLY A 46 -7.76 -13.54 -6.79
N ASP A 47 -7.12 -12.58 -6.12
CA ASP A 47 -7.57 -12.02 -4.85
C ASP A 47 -8.35 -10.71 -5.05
N CYS A 48 -7.66 -9.66 -5.52
CA CYS A 48 -8.30 -8.34 -5.67
C CYS A 48 -8.89 -8.03 -7.05
N GLY A 49 -8.79 -8.93 -8.05
CA GLY A 49 -9.40 -8.74 -9.37
C GLY A 49 -8.70 -7.76 -10.32
N VAL A 50 -7.63 -7.07 -9.90
CA VAL A 50 -6.90 -6.11 -10.76
C VAL A 50 -6.35 -6.75 -12.05
N GLN A 51 -6.28 -5.99 -13.16
CA GLN A 51 -5.68 -6.47 -14.41
C GLN A 51 -4.16 -6.46 -14.39
N ARG A 52 -3.55 -7.22 -15.33
CA ARG A 52 -2.10 -7.25 -15.55
C ARG A 52 -1.54 -5.84 -15.65
N GLN A 53 -0.40 -5.62 -14.99
CA GLN A 53 0.28 -4.32 -14.92
C GLN A 53 -0.47 -3.23 -14.13
N GLY A 54 -1.64 -3.53 -13.55
CA GLY A 54 -2.32 -2.63 -12.62
C GLY A 54 -1.71 -2.67 -11.21
N PHE A 55 -1.97 -1.65 -10.41
CA PHE A 55 -1.70 -1.67 -8.97
C PHE A 55 -2.80 -2.43 -8.24
N HIS A 56 -2.42 -3.35 -7.36
CA HIS A 56 -3.35 -4.07 -6.51
C HIS A 56 -4.25 -3.11 -5.70
N HIS A 57 -5.46 -3.54 -5.36
CA HIS A 57 -6.22 -2.84 -4.32
C HIS A 57 -5.48 -3.01 -2.99
N TYR A 58 -5.43 -1.96 -2.17
CA TYR A 58 -4.71 -2.02 -0.89
C TYR A 58 -5.32 -3.13 -0.01
N GLY A 59 -4.46 -3.88 0.68
CA GLY A 59 -4.88 -5.05 1.46
C GLY A 59 -4.96 -6.37 0.68
N CYS A 60 -4.57 -6.40 -0.59
CA CYS A 60 -4.53 -7.62 -1.40
C CYS A 60 -3.44 -8.60 -0.91
N ASP A 61 -3.80 -9.87 -0.71
CA ASP A 61 -2.91 -10.95 -0.27
C ASP A 61 -1.81 -11.26 -1.30
N MET A 62 -2.05 -10.97 -2.57
CA MET A 62 -1.06 -11.19 -3.63
C MET A 62 -0.08 -10.03 -3.80
N GLU A 63 -0.25 -8.93 -3.05
CA GLU A 63 0.61 -7.75 -3.19
C GLU A 63 2.00 -7.99 -2.61
N ALA A 64 3.02 -7.65 -3.40
CA ALA A 64 4.42 -7.70 -2.97
C ALA A 64 4.85 -6.37 -2.33
N CYS A 65 5.55 -6.47 -1.20
CA CYS A 65 6.23 -5.36 -0.54
C CYS A 65 7.29 -4.77 -1.48
N PRO A 66 7.24 -3.47 -1.81
CA PRO A 66 8.22 -2.86 -2.70
C PRO A 66 9.62 -2.76 -2.07
N ARG A 67 9.73 -2.87 -0.74
CA ARG A 67 11.02 -2.83 -0.02
C ARG A 67 11.78 -4.15 -0.08
N CYS A 68 11.10 -5.30 0.03
CA CYS A 68 11.76 -6.60 0.16
C CYS A 68 11.27 -7.70 -0.80
N GLY A 69 10.20 -7.44 -1.57
CA GLY A 69 9.63 -8.38 -2.54
C GLY A 69 8.79 -9.53 -1.95
N ARG A 70 8.73 -9.69 -0.63
CA ARG A 70 7.81 -10.63 0.06
C ARG A 70 6.38 -10.12 0.03
N GLN A 71 5.40 -10.91 0.47
CA GLN A 71 4.00 -10.46 0.59
C GLN A 71 3.88 -9.26 1.55
N LEU A 72 3.22 -8.17 1.13
CA LEU A 72 3.14 -6.92 1.90
C LEU A 72 2.59 -7.13 3.31
N LEU A 73 1.49 -7.87 3.43
CA LEU A 73 0.78 -8.11 4.69
C LEU A 73 1.56 -8.92 5.73
N SER A 74 2.64 -9.60 5.34
CA SER A 74 3.42 -10.47 6.23
C SER A 74 4.94 -10.23 6.15
N CYS A 75 5.37 -9.16 5.46
CA CYS A 75 6.79 -8.92 5.24
C CYS A 75 7.54 -8.36 6.45
N GLY A 76 6.82 -7.84 7.45
CA GLY A 76 7.35 -7.18 8.63
C GLY A 76 8.24 -5.96 8.40
N CYS A 77 8.25 -5.40 7.18
CA CYS A 77 9.05 -4.22 6.88
C CYS A 77 8.53 -2.94 7.55
N GLY A 78 7.27 -2.94 7.99
CA GLY A 78 6.65 -1.82 8.69
C GLY A 78 6.67 -1.97 10.21
N ASP A 79 7.03 -3.13 10.73
CA ASP A 79 6.87 -3.45 12.15
C ASP A 79 7.85 -2.63 12.99
N ASP A 80 7.46 -2.36 14.23
CA ASP A 80 8.35 -1.79 15.22
C ASP A 80 9.16 -2.89 15.90
N PRO A 81 10.49 -2.73 16.07
CA PRO A 81 11.30 -3.77 16.71
C PRO A 81 10.91 -4.04 18.16
N ASP A 82 10.25 -3.09 18.82
CA ASP A 82 9.84 -3.19 20.22
C ASP A 82 8.33 -3.46 20.38
N ASP A 83 7.52 -3.26 19.32
CA ASP A 83 6.06 -3.43 19.34
C ASP A 83 5.49 -3.84 17.96
N ASP A 84 5.22 -5.14 17.79
CA ASP A 84 4.65 -5.69 16.55
C ASP A 84 3.20 -5.21 16.28
N GLU A 85 2.50 -4.58 17.23
CA GLU A 85 1.18 -3.96 17.00
C GLU A 85 1.30 -2.61 16.26
N VAL A 86 2.48 -1.99 16.27
CA VAL A 86 2.75 -0.74 15.57
C VAL A 86 3.27 -1.02 14.16
N VAL A 87 2.36 -0.95 13.18
CA VAL A 87 2.72 -1.07 11.76
C VAL A 87 2.87 0.30 11.12
N ASP A 88 4.09 0.62 10.67
CA ASP A 88 4.46 1.87 10.01
C ASP A 88 4.46 1.74 8.48
N ILE A 89 3.28 1.43 7.93
CA ILE A 89 3.00 1.41 6.50
C ILE A 89 1.83 2.35 6.20
N MET A 90 2.08 3.35 5.36
CA MET A 90 1.06 4.29 4.90
C MET A 90 0.86 4.15 3.40
N ALA A 91 -0.39 4.07 2.96
CA ALA A 91 -0.75 4.03 1.54
C ALA A 91 -0.95 5.45 1.00
N VAL A 92 -0.35 5.73 -0.15
CA VAL A 92 -0.36 7.04 -0.79
C VAL A 92 -0.99 6.92 -2.18
N ALA A 93 -1.86 7.87 -2.51
CA ALA A 93 -2.41 8.05 -3.85
C ALA A 93 -2.15 9.48 -4.31
N GLY A 94 -1.34 9.66 -5.37
CA GLY A 94 -1.10 10.98 -5.96
C GLY A 94 -0.48 11.98 -4.99
N GLY A 95 0.37 11.51 -4.07
CA GLY A 95 1.02 12.35 -3.05
C GLY A 95 0.16 12.65 -1.82
N VAL A 96 -0.99 12.00 -1.65
CA VAL A 96 -1.84 12.13 -0.46
C VAL A 96 -1.96 10.79 0.24
N VAL A 97 -1.77 10.77 1.57
CA VAL A 97 -2.00 9.58 2.39
C VAL A 97 -3.48 9.25 2.39
N VAL A 98 -3.82 8.00 2.06
CA VAL A 98 -5.20 7.48 2.09
C VAL A 98 -5.41 6.40 3.16
N HIS A 99 -4.33 5.72 3.57
CA HIS A 99 -4.34 4.79 4.70
C HIS A 99 -3.09 5.02 5.57
N PRO A 100 -3.17 4.95 6.90
CA PRO A 100 -4.36 4.66 7.72
C PRO A 100 -5.37 5.81 7.74
N ALA A 101 -6.61 5.51 8.15
CA ALA A 101 -7.70 6.50 8.23
C ALA A 101 -7.33 7.74 9.07
N ALA A 102 -6.56 7.55 10.15
CA ALA A 102 -6.10 8.63 11.02
C ALA A 102 -5.21 9.67 10.32
N LEU A 103 -4.61 9.32 9.17
CA LEU A 103 -3.74 10.21 8.39
C LEU A 103 -4.33 10.51 7.00
N ARG A 104 -5.56 10.08 6.73
CA ARG A 104 -6.20 10.28 5.42
C ARG A 104 -6.30 11.77 5.10
N GLY A 105 -5.81 12.16 3.92
CA GLY A 105 -5.76 13.54 3.46
C GLY A 105 -4.43 14.27 3.74
N LEU A 106 -3.49 13.64 4.46
CA LEU A 106 -2.18 14.24 4.68
C LEU A 106 -1.38 14.30 3.36
N HIS A 107 -0.94 15.50 2.97
CA HIS A 107 -0.08 15.69 1.81
C HIS A 107 1.37 15.27 2.12
N VAL A 108 1.93 14.44 1.27
CA VAL A 108 3.32 13.97 1.35
C VAL A 108 4.20 14.93 0.57
N ALA A 109 4.97 15.76 1.28
CA ALA A 109 5.94 16.64 0.66
C ALA A 109 7.18 15.86 0.21
N ALA A 110 7.81 16.29 -0.89
CA ALA A 110 9.07 15.72 -1.35
C ALA A 110 10.15 15.89 -0.28
N GLY A 111 10.84 14.80 0.08
CA GLY A 111 11.88 14.81 1.12
C GLY A 111 11.35 15.13 2.52
N ARG A 112 10.07 14.83 2.80
CA ARG A 112 9.57 14.84 4.18
C ARG A 112 8.44 13.83 4.37
N PHE A 113 8.78 12.65 4.86
CA PHE A 113 7.85 11.53 4.90
C PHE A 113 7.37 11.21 6.33
N PRO A 114 6.05 11.05 6.52
CA PRO A 114 5.50 10.63 7.81
C PRO A 114 5.96 9.22 8.20
N PHE A 115 6.15 8.99 9.48
CA PHE A 115 6.45 7.69 10.08
C PHE A 115 5.86 7.60 11.48
N LYS A 116 5.62 6.39 11.97
CA LYS A 116 5.22 6.10 13.35
C LYS A 116 6.48 5.91 14.21
N ASP A 117 6.61 6.66 15.31
CA ASP A 117 7.67 6.39 16.30
C ASP A 117 7.29 5.23 17.24
N ALA A 118 8.17 4.91 18.19
CA ALA A 118 7.94 3.85 19.18
C ALA A 118 6.73 4.10 20.09
N ASP A 119 6.26 5.35 20.19
CA ASP A 119 5.05 5.72 20.93
C ASP A 119 3.78 5.66 20.04
N GLY A 120 3.91 5.22 18.77
CA GLY A 120 2.82 5.21 17.79
C GLY A 120 2.41 6.61 17.29
N LEU A 121 3.18 7.65 17.60
CA LEU A 121 2.94 9.02 17.17
C LEU A 121 3.48 9.26 15.77
N THR A 122 2.74 10.04 14.98
CA THR A 122 3.17 10.37 13.61
C THR A 122 4.18 11.52 13.63
N ARG A 123 5.42 11.22 13.26
CA ARG A 123 6.51 12.20 13.04
C ARG A 123 6.91 12.22 11.58
N HIS A 124 7.88 13.07 11.21
CA HIS A 124 8.33 13.20 9.83
C HIS A 124 9.86 13.09 9.77
N ARG A 125 10.37 12.27 8.84
CA ARG A 125 11.80 12.25 8.47
C ARG A 125 12.05 13.14 7.26
N PRO A 126 13.24 13.75 7.13
CA PRO A 126 13.68 14.36 5.88
C PRO A 126 13.84 13.33 4.75
#